data_AF-A0A7S3QXL7-F1
#
_entry.id   AF-A0A7S3QXL7-F1
#
_cell.length_a   1.000
_cell.length_b   1.000
_cell.length_c   1.000
_cell.angle_alpha   90.00
_cell.angle_beta   90.00
_cell.angle_gamma   90.00
#
_symmetry.space_group_name_H-M   'P 1'
#
loop_
_entity.id
_entity.type
_entity.pdbx_description
1 polymer ?
#
loop_
_entity_poly.entity_id
_entity_poly.type
_entity_poly.pdbx_seq_one_letter_code
_entity_poly.pdbx_strand_id
1 'polypeptide(L)'
;SAKALCQKGYDVTIGCRDDVRAANAVRAIKEGQADAKVESIRLDLADLSSIVECYKNLSKQNKLVFDVLLNNAGVMACPKMTTKDGFEYQLGTNHLGHFALTSLLLPHFKKANKPIRIINVSSKGHAFGKMDFNDLFRDKPGAYGALEAYGQSKRANILFTYELARRLETEGQTQITVNALHPGVITTELGRHIIGGRWYMDWL
;
A
#
# COMPACT_ATOMS: atom_id res chain seq x y z
N SER A 1 -7.87 7.19 -6.58
CA SER A 1 -8.53 5.89 -6.37
C SER A 1 -9.84 6.05 -5.60
N ALA A 2 -9.82 6.53 -4.34
CA ALA A 2 -11.03 6.64 -3.50
C ALA A 2 -12.22 7.34 -4.18
N LYS A 3 -12.01 8.55 -4.73
CA LYS A 3 -13.05 9.28 -5.50
C LYS A 3 -13.68 8.43 -6.61
N ALA A 4 -12.85 7.76 -7.41
CA ALA A 4 -13.32 6.94 -8.53
C ALA A 4 -14.09 5.70 -8.06
N LEU A 5 -13.70 5.09 -6.93
CA LEU A 5 -14.44 3.98 -6.33
C LEU A 5 -15.80 4.45 -5.80
N CYS A 6 -15.86 5.59 -5.10
CA CYS A 6 -17.13 6.18 -4.65
C CYS A 6 -18.07 6.50 -5.82
N GLN A 7 -17.54 7.03 -6.93
CA GLN A 7 -18.30 7.29 -8.15
C GLN A 7 -18.86 6.03 -8.80
N LYS A 8 -18.26 4.87 -8.53
CA LYS A 8 -18.75 3.54 -8.95
C LYS A 8 -19.67 2.89 -7.93
N GLY A 9 -20.03 3.59 -6.85
CA GLY A 9 -20.96 3.12 -5.82
C GLY A 9 -20.32 2.27 -4.72
N TYR A 10 -18.99 2.24 -4.61
CA TYR A 10 -18.32 1.53 -3.52
C TYR A 10 -18.31 2.36 -2.24
N ASP A 11 -18.48 1.66 -1.11
CA ASP A 11 -18.20 2.18 0.23
C ASP A 11 -16.68 2.13 0.45
N VAL A 12 -16.07 3.26 0.82
CA VAL A 12 -14.61 3.40 0.86
C VAL A 12 -14.13 3.83 2.24
N THR A 13 -13.28 3.00 2.85
CA THR A 13 -12.49 3.36 4.04
C THR A 13 -11.07 3.73 3.61
N ILE A 14 -10.65 4.97 3.85
CA ILE A 14 -9.31 5.48 3.52
C ILE A 14 -8.39 5.30 4.73
N GLY A 15 -7.42 4.38 4.62
CA GLY A 15 -6.32 4.29 5.58
C GLY A 15 -5.31 5.42 5.37
N CYS A 16 -5.06 6.24 6.40
CA CYS A 16 -4.10 7.34 6.32
C CYS A 16 -3.40 7.60 7.66
N ARG A 17 -2.12 8.00 7.61
CA ARG A 17 -1.35 8.38 8.79
C ARG A 17 -1.50 9.84 9.21
N ASP A 18 -2.26 10.63 8.47
CA ASP A 18 -2.43 12.07 8.71
C ASP A 18 -3.93 12.36 8.71
N ASP A 19 -4.46 12.63 9.90
CA ASP A 19 -5.89 12.72 10.13
C ASP A 19 -6.48 13.97 9.45
N VAL A 20 -5.70 15.06 9.35
CA VAL A 20 -6.12 16.30 8.68
C VAL A 20 -6.19 16.08 7.17
N ARG A 21 -5.18 15.44 6.59
CA ARG A 21 -5.19 15.10 5.15
C ARG A 21 -6.30 14.12 4.82
N ALA A 22 -6.55 13.14 5.69
CA ALA A 22 -7.63 12.19 5.52
C ALA A 22 -9.01 12.87 5.55
N ALA A 23 -9.25 13.73 6.55
CA ALA A 23 -10.48 14.51 6.67
C ALA A 23 -10.71 15.42 5.45
N ASN A 24 -9.65 16.08 4.96
CA ASN A 24 -9.72 16.89 3.74
C ASN A 24 -10.07 16.06 2.50
N ALA A 25 -9.48 14.86 2.35
CA ALA A 25 -9.80 13.97 1.24
C ALA A 25 -11.26 13.47 1.28
N VAL A 26 -11.75 13.10 2.47
CA VAL A 26 -13.15 12.70 2.69
C VAL A 26 -14.09 13.84 2.31
N ARG A 27 -13.82 15.06 2.80
CA ARG A 27 -14.62 16.26 2.49
C ARG A 27 -14.67 16.52 0.99
N ALA A 28 -13.51 16.56 0.32
CA ALA A 28 -13.44 16.83 -1.11
C ALA A 28 -14.19 15.79 -1.97
N ILE A 29 -14.24 14.53 -1.53
CA ILE A 29 -15.05 13.49 -2.21
C ILE A 29 -16.54 13.78 -2.02
N LYS A 30 -16.97 14.11 -0.79
CA LYS A 30 -18.38 14.40 -0.49
C LYS A 30 -18.90 15.68 -1.15
N GLU A 31 -18.06 16.70 -1.31
CA GLU A 31 -18.40 17.91 -2.07
C GLU A 31 -18.70 17.59 -3.55
N GLY A 32 -18.01 16.61 -4.13
CA GLY A 32 -18.23 16.17 -5.50
C GLY A 32 -19.30 15.08 -5.66
N GLN A 33 -19.75 14.47 -4.56
CA GLN A 33 -20.74 13.39 -4.53
C GLN A 33 -21.30 13.27 -3.10
N ALA A 34 -22.39 13.99 -2.80
CA ALA A 34 -22.92 14.11 -1.44
C ALA A 34 -23.26 12.75 -0.79
N ASP A 35 -23.79 11.81 -1.59
CA ASP A 35 -24.17 10.47 -1.14
C ASP A 35 -23.00 9.47 -1.09
N ALA A 36 -21.76 9.92 -1.33
CA ALA A 36 -20.59 9.06 -1.25
C ALA A 36 -20.39 8.53 0.17
N LYS A 37 -20.43 7.21 0.31
CA LYS A 37 -20.07 6.50 1.55
C LYS A 37 -18.56 6.38 1.64
N VAL A 38 -17.95 7.41 2.22
CA VAL A 38 -16.51 7.49 2.43
C VAL A 38 -16.18 7.91 3.85
N GLU A 39 -15.27 7.17 4.47
CA GLU A 39 -14.71 7.45 5.78
C GLU A 39 -13.18 7.27 5.78
N SER A 40 -12.52 7.73 6.83
CA SER A 40 -11.09 7.53 7.02
C SER A 40 -10.80 6.81 8.33
N ILE A 41 -9.74 6.01 8.34
CA ILE A 41 -9.21 5.38 9.54
C ILE A 41 -7.71 5.67 9.64
N ARG A 42 -7.24 5.92 10.87
CA ARG A 42 -5.83 6.11 11.12
C ARG A 42 -5.06 4.82 10.84
N LEU A 43 -4.05 4.90 9.97
CA LEU A 43 -3.19 3.80 9.59
C LEU A 43 -1.83 4.33 9.14
N ASP A 44 -0.79 4.06 9.94
CA ASP A 44 0.59 4.28 9.54
C ASP A 44 1.27 2.94 9.20
N LEU A 45 1.66 2.77 7.94
CA LEU A 45 2.31 1.55 7.46
C LEU A 45 3.79 1.45 7.86
N ALA A 46 4.38 2.54 8.38
CA ALA A 46 5.73 2.55 8.94
C ALA A 46 5.73 2.26 10.46
N ASP A 47 4.62 1.78 11.03
CA ASP A 47 4.47 1.43 12.44
C ASP A 47 3.57 0.19 12.57
N LEU A 48 4.16 -0.98 12.88
CA LEU A 48 3.39 -2.23 13.05
C LEU A 48 2.36 -2.13 14.17
N SER A 49 2.61 -1.34 15.22
CA SER A 49 1.63 -1.11 16.29
C SER A 49 0.41 -0.34 15.78
N SER A 50 0.60 0.62 14.87
CA SER A 50 -0.50 1.35 14.22
C SER A 50 -1.36 0.42 13.36
N ILE A 51 -0.74 -0.51 12.63
CA ILE A 51 -1.47 -1.51 11.81
C ILE A 51 -2.33 -2.42 12.69
N VAL A 52 -1.76 -2.91 13.80
CA VAL A 52 -2.49 -3.76 14.76
C VAL A 52 -3.64 -2.99 15.42
N GLU A 53 -3.42 -1.72 15.78
CA GLU A 53 -4.45 -0.87 16.37
C GLU A 53 -5.60 -0.59 15.38
N CYS A 54 -5.28 -0.25 14.12
CA CYS A 54 -6.25 -0.08 13.06
C CYS A 54 -7.13 -1.34 12.89
N TYR A 55 -6.50 -2.51 12.80
CA TYR A 55 -7.21 -3.78 12.72
C TYR A 55 -8.11 -4.03 13.94
N LYS A 56 -7.61 -3.80 15.16
CA LYS A 56 -8.40 -3.94 16.41
C LYS A 56 -9.61 -3.00 16.42
N ASN A 57 -9.43 -1.76 15.97
CA ASN A 57 -10.51 -0.77 15.93
C ASN A 57 -11.59 -1.15 14.91
N LEU A 58 -11.21 -1.62 13.72
CA LEU A 58 -12.15 -2.16 12.74
C LEU A 58 -12.90 -3.39 13.27
N SER A 59 -12.18 -4.30 13.93
CA SER A 59 -12.75 -5.50 14.53
C SER A 59 -13.82 -5.16 15.59
N LYS A 60 -13.49 -4.26 16.53
CA LYS A 60 -14.43 -3.81 17.58
C LYS A 60 -15.70 -3.17 17.02
N GLN A 61 -15.62 -2.55 15.86
CA GLN A 61 -16.75 -1.91 15.19
C GLN A 61 -17.50 -2.85 14.22
N ASN A 62 -17.13 -4.13 14.14
CA ASN A 62 -17.63 -5.09 13.16
C ASN A 62 -17.46 -4.60 11.70
N LYS A 63 -16.40 -3.84 11.43
CA LYS A 63 -16.08 -3.24 10.12
C LYS A 63 -15.05 -4.02 9.31
N LEU A 64 -14.75 -5.27 9.68
CA LEU A 64 -13.84 -6.15 8.92
C LEU A 64 -14.53 -6.81 7.72
N VAL A 65 -15.37 -6.06 7.01
CA VAL A 65 -16.13 -6.54 5.85
C VAL A 65 -15.66 -5.77 4.64
N PHE A 66 -14.84 -6.42 3.80
CA PHE A 66 -14.27 -5.81 2.59
C PHE A 66 -14.45 -6.73 1.39
N ASP A 67 -14.75 -6.16 0.24
CA ASP A 67 -14.71 -6.82 -1.06
C ASP A 67 -13.38 -6.58 -1.78
N VAL A 68 -12.71 -5.47 -1.44
CA VAL A 68 -11.45 -5.04 -2.07
C VAL A 68 -10.49 -4.52 -1.00
N LEU A 69 -9.26 -5.06 -0.99
CA LEU A 69 -8.11 -4.47 -0.32
C LEU A 69 -7.19 -3.83 -1.36
N LEU A 70 -7.05 -2.51 -1.33
CA LEU A 70 -6.17 -1.78 -2.23
C LEU A 70 -4.92 -1.29 -1.48
N ASN A 71 -3.84 -2.06 -1.56
CA ASN A 71 -2.51 -1.74 -1.03
C ASN A 71 -1.83 -0.69 -1.93
N ASN A 72 -2.30 0.56 -1.82
CA ASN A 72 -1.90 1.68 -2.67
C ASN A 72 -0.87 2.62 -2.05
N ALA A 73 -0.85 2.75 -0.72
CA ALA A 73 -0.02 3.74 -0.05
C ALA A 73 1.48 3.52 -0.35
N GLY A 74 2.25 4.59 -0.39
CA GLY A 74 3.68 4.47 -0.55
C GLY A 74 4.44 5.78 -0.49
N VAL A 75 5.76 5.62 -0.38
CA VAL A 75 6.78 6.65 -0.40
C VAL A 75 7.81 6.32 -1.47
N MET A 76 8.53 7.32 -1.97
CA MET A 76 9.43 7.16 -3.10
C MET A 76 10.66 8.06 -2.95
N ALA A 77 11.83 7.50 -3.26
CA ALA A 77 13.11 8.21 -3.34
C ALA A 77 13.41 9.06 -2.10
N CYS A 78 13.05 8.57 -0.91
CA CYS A 78 13.34 9.25 0.34
C CYS A 78 14.82 9.06 0.73
N PRO A 79 15.39 9.96 1.57
CA PRO A 79 16.68 9.70 2.23
C PRO A 79 16.64 8.41 3.05
N LYS A 80 17.82 7.86 3.40
CA LYS A 80 17.91 6.70 4.28
C LYS A 80 17.27 7.03 5.62
N MET A 81 16.22 6.31 5.96
CA MET A 81 15.45 6.42 7.19
C MET A 81 14.98 5.03 7.60
N THR A 82 14.53 4.91 8.84
CA THR A 82 13.93 3.68 9.36
C THR A 82 12.47 3.88 9.74
N THR A 83 11.68 2.80 9.63
CA THR A 83 10.36 2.73 10.26
C THR A 83 10.49 2.69 11.79
N LYS A 84 9.38 2.79 12.51
CA LYS A 84 9.37 2.65 13.97
C LYS A 84 9.93 1.30 14.44
N ASP A 85 9.73 0.27 13.62
CA ASP A 85 10.17 -1.10 13.86
C ASP A 85 11.59 -1.39 13.35
N GLY A 86 12.31 -0.38 12.85
CA GLY A 86 13.71 -0.51 12.43
C GLY A 86 13.94 -1.00 10.99
N PHE A 87 12.90 -1.08 10.16
CA PHE A 87 13.06 -1.47 8.75
C PHE A 87 13.48 -0.28 7.89
N GLU A 88 14.17 -0.52 6.76
CA GLU A 88 14.37 0.51 5.74
C GLU A 88 13.02 1.12 5.33
N TYR A 89 12.94 2.45 5.32
CA TYR A 89 11.65 3.14 5.28
C TYR A 89 10.80 2.86 4.04
N GLN A 90 11.40 2.76 2.84
CA GLN A 90 10.65 2.52 1.61
C GLN A 90 10.15 1.08 1.53
N LEU A 91 10.97 0.08 1.84
CA LEU A 91 10.56 -1.32 1.94
C LEU A 91 9.55 -1.53 3.07
N GLY A 92 9.83 -0.95 4.24
CA GLY A 92 8.98 -1.00 5.42
C GLY A 92 7.58 -0.48 5.13
N THR A 93 7.48 0.73 4.59
CA THR A 93 6.19 1.36 4.28
C THR A 93 5.48 0.73 3.09
N ASN A 94 6.19 0.56 1.96
CA ASN A 94 5.55 0.20 0.68
C ASN A 94 5.21 -1.29 0.59
N HIS A 95 5.91 -2.13 1.37
CA HIS A 95 5.81 -3.58 1.29
C HIS A 95 5.50 -4.23 2.66
N LEU A 96 6.36 -4.07 3.67
CA LEU A 96 6.21 -4.82 4.93
C LEU A 96 4.95 -4.42 5.71
N GLY A 97 4.61 -3.13 5.75
CA GLY A 97 3.36 -2.67 6.36
C GLY A 97 2.12 -3.21 5.65
N HIS A 98 2.13 -3.23 4.30
CA HIS A 98 1.05 -3.83 3.52
C HIS A 98 0.96 -5.35 3.72
N PHE A 99 2.11 -6.03 3.80
CA PHE A 99 2.19 -7.45 4.10
C PHE A 99 1.56 -7.75 5.47
N ALA A 100 1.89 -6.97 6.49
CA ALA A 100 1.32 -7.11 7.83
C ALA A 100 -0.19 -6.87 7.83
N LEU A 101 -0.67 -5.78 7.22
CA LEU A 101 -2.10 -5.48 7.11
C LEU A 101 -2.86 -6.60 6.38
N THR A 102 -2.33 -7.02 5.22
CA THR A 102 -2.94 -8.11 4.43
C THR A 102 -3.00 -9.40 5.23
N SER A 103 -1.94 -9.73 5.98
CA SER A 103 -1.88 -10.93 6.81
C SER A 103 -2.92 -10.93 7.94
N LEU A 104 -3.16 -9.78 8.57
CA LEU A 104 -4.20 -9.64 9.61
C LEU A 104 -5.62 -9.78 9.05
N LEU A 105 -5.86 -9.26 7.84
CA LEU A 105 -7.16 -9.32 7.18
C LEU A 105 -7.45 -10.67 6.52
N LEU A 106 -6.41 -11.41 6.13
CA LEU A 106 -6.56 -12.64 5.34
C LEU A 106 -7.45 -13.71 5.98
N PRO A 107 -7.39 -13.99 7.31
CA PRO A 107 -8.33 -14.92 7.93
C PRO A 107 -9.79 -14.52 7.80
N HIS A 108 -10.10 -13.21 7.75
CA HIS A 108 -11.46 -12.70 7.58
C HIS A 108 -11.91 -12.88 6.14
N PHE A 109 -11.01 -12.63 5.18
CA PHE A 109 -11.29 -12.83 3.77
C PHE A 109 -11.60 -14.30 3.45
N LYS A 110 -10.84 -15.23 4.01
CA LYS A 110 -11.09 -16.68 3.87
C LYS A 110 -12.45 -17.07 4.46
N LYS A 111 -12.81 -16.54 5.63
CA LYS A 111 -14.10 -16.83 6.30
C LYS A 111 -15.31 -16.22 5.59
N ALA A 112 -15.14 -15.09 4.90
CA ALA A 112 -16.24 -14.38 4.27
C ALA A 112 -16.93 -15.19 3.14
N ASN A 113 -16.24 -16.20 2.59
CA ASN A 113 -16.75 -17.09 1.55
C ASN A 113 -17.46 -16.37 0.39
N LYS A 114 -16.87 -15.25 -0.06
CA LYS A 114 -17.35 -14.42 -1.16
C LYS A 114 -16.16 -13.94 -2.01
N PRO A 115 -16.39 -13.45 -3.24
CA PRO A 115 -15.32 -12.89 -4.06
C PRO A 115 -14.60 -11.72 -3.37
N ILE A 116 -13.27 -11.80 -3.28
CA ILE A 116 -12.44 -10.74 -2.69
C ILE A 116 -11.27 -10.42 -3.62
N ARG A 117 -10.91 -9.15 -3.71
CA ARG A 117 -9.79 -8.67 -4.54
C ARG A 117 -8.73 -7.98 -3.70
N ILE A 118 -7.52 -8.53 -3.69
CA ILE A 118 -6.34 -7.88 -3.13
C ILE A 118 -5.54 -7.29 -4.29
N ILE A 119 -5.30 -5.98 -4.25
CA ILE A 119 -4.61 -5.24 -5.30
C ILE A 119 -3.37 -4.57 -4.71
N ASN A 120 -2.19 -4.97 -5.16
CA ASN A 120 -0.91 -4.40 -4.73
C ASN A 120 -0.40 -3.39 -5.78
N VAL A 121 -0.26 -2.12 -5.39
CA VAL A 121 0.25 -1.09 -6.31
C VAL A 121 1.78 -1.15 -6.34
N SER A 122 2.30 -1.53 -7.50
CA SER A 122 3.72 -1.51 -7.86
C SER A 122 4.02 -0.29 -8.77
N SER A 123 5.16 -0.31 -9.46
CA SER A 123 5.60 0.75 -10.37
C SER A 123 6.54 0.21 -11.44
N LYS A 124 6.65 0.86 -12.62
CA LYS A 124 7.81 0.69 -13.52
C LYS A 124 9.15 0.86 -12.80
N GLY A 125 9.18 1.66 -11.73
CA GLY A 125 10.35 1.81 -10.85
C GLY A 125 10.85 0.51 -10.21
N HIS A 126 10.09 -0.59 -10.22
CA HIS A 126 10.59 -1.90 -9.78
C HIS A 126 11.84 -2.38 -10.55
N ALA A 127 12.07 -1.83 -11.75
CA ALA A 127 13.24 -2.13 -12.56
C ALA A 127 14.54 -1.54 -11.97
N PHE A 128 14.47 -0.48 -11.16
CA PHE A 128 15.64 0.19 -10.58
C PHE A 128 16.29 -0.59 -9.43
N GLY A 129 15.57 -1.53 -8.82
CA GLY A 129 16.06 -2.31 -7.69
C GLY A 129 15.95 -3.80 -7.92
N LYS A 130 16.80 -4.57 -7.25
CA LYS A 130 16.72 -6.04 -7.12
C LYS A 130 16.40 -6.38 -5.67
N MET A 131 15.88 -7.59 -5.44
CA MET A 131 15.80 -8.11 -4.07
C MET A 131 17.21 -8.48 -3.63
N ASP A 132 17.75 -7.77 -2.66
CA ASP A 132 18.96 -8.17 -1.95
C ASP A 132 18.58 -8.81 -0.62
N PHE A 133 18.46 -10.14 -0.61
CA PHE A 133 18.12 -10.87 0.62
C PHE A 133 19.27 -10.92 1.62
N ASN A 134 20.51 -10.60 1.20
CA ASN A 134 21.68 -10.55 2.09
C ASN A 134 21.85 -9.20 2.78
N ASP A 135 21.11 -8.18 2.33
CA ASP A 135 21.06 -6.85 2.93
C ASP A 135 19.72 -6.17 2.63
N LEU A 136 18.64 -6.80 3.12
CA LEU A 136 17.28 -6.41 2.77
C LEU A 136 16.96 -4.95 3.16
N PHE A 137 17.59 -4.45 4.21
CA PHE A 137 17.41 -3.09 4.72
C PHE A 137 18.51 -2.10 4.28
N ARG A 138 19.45 -2.54 3.44
CA ARG A 138 20.54 -1.70 2.89
C ARG A 138 21.38 -1.06 4.00
N ASP A 139 21.77 -1.86 4.98
CA ASP A 139 22.53 -1.44 6.15
C ASP A 139 24.03 -1.42 5.95
N LYS A 140 24.54 -2.09 4.91
CA LYS A 140 25.96 -2.00 4.58
C LYS A 140 26.36 -0.56 4.22
N PRO A 141 27.56 -0.10 4.64
CA PRO A 141 28.06 1.22 4.27
C PRO A 141 28.03 1.43 2.76
N GLY A 142 27.44 2.54 2.30
CA GLY A 142 27.32 2.88 0.89
C GLY A 142 26.26 2.11 0.09
N ALA A 143 25.51 1.18 0.70
CA ALA A 143 24.52 0.36 -0.01
C ALA A 143 23.18 1.06 -0.30
N TYR A 144 22.93 2.21 0.33
CA TYR A 144 21.67 2.93 0.15
C TYR A 144 21.67 3.78 -1.10
N GLY A 145 20.94 3.33 -2.11
CA GLY A 145 20.49 4.14 -3.23
C GLY A 145 18.98 4.34 -3.14
N ALA A 146 18.52 5.59 -3.21
CA ALA A 146 17.11 5.94 -2.95
C ALA A 146 16.15 5.37 -4.01
N LEU A 147 16.58 5.29 -5.28
CA LEU A 147 15.78 4.69 -6.36
C LEU A 147 15.86 3.16 -6.35
N GLU A 148 16.99 2.60 -5.95
CA GLU A 148 17.22 1.17 -5.78
C GLU A 148 16.38 0.62 -4.62
N ALA A 149 16.32 1.33 -3.49
CA ALA A 149 15.46 1.01 -2.35
C ALA A 149 13.98 1.09 -2.75
N TYR A 150 13.58 2.14 -3.47
CA TYR A 150 12.23 2.25 -4.03
C TYR A 150 11.92 1.07 -4.96
N GLY A 151 12.80 0.76 -5.90
CA GLY A 151 12.63 -0.30 -6.87
C GLY A 151 12.55 -1.68 -6.22
N GLN A 152 13.36 -1.94 -5.20
CA GLN A 152 13.28 -3.14 -4.37
C GLN A 152 11.91 -3.25 -3.70
N SER A 153 11.40 -2.16 -3.11
CA SER A 153 10.08 -2.17 -2.47
C SER A 153 8.94 -2.48 -3.46
N LYS A 154 9.02 -1.95 -4.69
CA LYS A 154 8.01 -2.18 -5.73
C LYS A 154 8.14 -3.55 -6.39
N ARG A 155 9.35 -4.11 -6.46
CA ARG A 155 9.59 -5.50 -6.84
C ARG A 155 9.04 -6.46 -5.79
N ALA A 156 9.22 -6.16 -4.50
CA ALA A 156 8.66 -6.95 -3.41
C ALA A 156 7.12 -7.04 -3.50
N ASN A 157 6.43 -5.97 -3.88
CA ASN A 157 4.98 -6.01 -4.12
C ASN A 157 4.57 -6.97 -5.25
N ILE A 158 5.37 -7.08 -6.32
CA ILE A 158 5.12 -8.03 -7.42
C ILE A 158 5.32 -9.47 -6.95
N LEU A 159 6.45 -9.75 -6.29
CA LEU A 159 6.74 -11.08 -5.76
C LEU A 159 5.71 -11.53 -4.73
N PHE A 160 5.28 -10.62 -3.85
CA PHE A 160 4.22 -10.87 -2.88
C PHE A 160 2.89 -11.21 -3.53
N THR A 161 2.51 -10.52 -4.62
CA THR A 161 1.31 -10.87 -5.39
C THR A 161 1.37 -12.30 -5.89
N TYR A 162 2.47 -12.70 -6.54
CA TYR A 162 2.62 -14.06 -7.07
C TYR A 162 2.56 -15.11 -5.95
N GLU A 163 3.32 -14.90 -4.88
CA GLU A 163 3.40 -15.89 -3.81
C GLU A 163 2.10 -15.99 -3.00
N LEU A 164 1.41 -14.87 -2.74
CA LEU A 164 0.12 -14.92 -2.06
C LEU A 164 -0.94 -15.60 -2.91
N ALA A 165 -0.99 -15.33 -4.22
CA ALA A 165 -1.90 -16.01 -5.14
C ALA A 165 -1.66 -17.52 -5.14
N ARG A 166 -0.40 -17.95 -5.30
CA ARG A 166 -0.01 -19.37 -5.29
C ARG A 166 -0.40 -20.08 -3.99
N ARG A 167 -0.19 -19.44 -2.84
CA ARG A 167 -0.59 -19.99 -1.53
C ARG A 167 -2.11 -20.14 -1.42
N LEU A 168 -2.87 -19.12 -1.81
CA LEU A 168 -4.33 -19.16 -1.75
C LEU A 168 -4.90 -20.25 -2.65
N GLU A 169 -4.35 -20.44 -3.85
CA GLU A 169 -4.71 -21.54 -4.74
C GLU A 169 -4.43 -22.90 -4.10
N THR A 170 -3.23 -23.07 -3.51
CA THR A 170 -2.85 -24.33 -2.81
C THR A 170 -3.79 -24.63 -1.64
N GLU A 171 -4.32 -23.60 -0.97
CA GLU A 171 -5.28 -23.71 0.13
C GLU A 171 -6.75 -23.78 -0.34
N GLY A 172 -7.02 -23.83 -1.64
CA GLY A 172 -8.37 -23.90 -2.21
C GLY A 172 -9.17 -22.60 -2.09
N GLN A 173 -8.53 -21.47 -1.79
CA GLN A 173 -9.17 -20.15 -1.61
C GLN A 173 -9.32 -19.39 -2.94
N THR A 174 -9.93 -20.03 -3.94
CA THR A 174 -10.01 -19.52 -5.32
C THR A 174 -10.92 -18.29 -5.47
N GLN A 175 -11.78 -18.01 -4.48
CA GLN A 175 -12.61 -16.80 -4.43
C GLN A 175 -11.81 -15.52 -4.12
N ILE A 176 -10.57 -15.65 -3.63
CA ILE A 176 -9.69 -14.52 -3.33
C ILE A 176 -8.68 -14.35 -4.46
N THR A 177 -8.77 -13.24 -5.19
CA THR A 177 -7.83 -12.90 -6.25
C THR A 177 -6.77 -11.92 -5.75
N VAL A 178 -5.53 -12.08 -6.20
CA VAL A 178 -4.41 -11.19 -5.84
C VAL A 178 -3.76 -10.70 -7.13
N ASN A 179 -3.74 -9.37 -7.33
CA ASN A 179 -3.24 -8.76 -8.54
C ASN A 179 -2.25 -7.64 -8.22
N ALA A 180 -1.29 -7.42 -9.12
CA ALA A 180 -0.39 -6.27 -9.08
C ALA A 180 -0.72 -5.33 -10.23
N LEU A 181 -0.61 -4.03 -10.01
CA LEU A 181 -0.72 -3.03 -11.07
C LEU A 181 0.36 -1.97 -10.95
N HIS A 182 0.70 -1.34 -12.07
CA HIS A 182 1.43 -0.09 -12.12
C HIS A 182 0.52 0.99 -12.72
N PRO A 183 0.31 2.13 -12.05
CA PRO A 183 -0.65 3.13 -12.51
C PRO A 183 -0.15 4.05 -13.63
N GLY A 184 1.05 3.83 -14.18
CA GLY A 184 1.70 4.81 -15.08
C GLY A 184 2.41 5.93 -14.32
N VAL A 185 2.75 6.99 -15.05
CA VAL A 185 3.20 8.26 -14.46
C VAL A 185 1.94 9.01 -13.99
N ILE A 186 1.82 9.24 -12.69
CA ILE A 186 0.70 9.97 -12.11
C ILE A 186 1.23 11.13 -11.27
N THR A 187 0.74 12.34 -11.54
CA THR A 187 1.04 13.53 -10.74
C THR A 187 0.46 13.33 -9.35
N THR A 188 1.33 12.97 -8.41
CA THR A 188 0.98 12.75 -7.01
C THR A 188 2.10 13.30 -6.14
N GLU A 189 1.79 13.59 -4.88
CA GLU A 189 2.77 13.94 -3.85
C GLU A 189 3.86 12.87 -3.65
N LEU A 190 3.72 11.69 -4.25
CA LEU A 190 4.76 10.65 -4.26
C LEU A 190 6.05 11.15 -4.92
N GLY A 191 5.94 12.03 -5.93
CA GLY A 191 7.07 12.61 -6.66
C GLY A 191 7.79 13.75 -5.94
N ARG A 192 7.35 14.20 -4.77
CA ARG A 192 7.87 15.40 -4.09
C ARG A 192 9.38 15.38 -3.79
N HIS A 193 10.01 14.21 -3.73
CA HIS A 193 11.46 14.05 -3.56
C HIS A 193 12.23 13.93 -4.88
N ILE A 194 11.53 13.94 -6.02
CA ILE A 194 12.08 13.85 -7.38
C ILE A 194 11.81 15.16 -8.17
N ILE A 195 10.70 15.85 -7.90
CA ILE A 195 10.30 17.09 -8.59
C ILE A 195 11.39 18.16 -8.41
N GLY A 196 12.02 18.55 -9.52
CA GLY A 196 13.14 19.52 -9.57
C GLY A 196 14.46 18.95 -10.11
N GLY A 197 14.59 17.63 -10.26
CA GLY A 197 15.77 17.00 -10.86
C GLY A 197 15.73 16.95 -12.38
N ARG A 198 16.89 17.11 -13.04
CA ARG A 198 17.04 17.09 -14.52
C ARG A 198 16.43 15.84 -15.20
N TRP A 199 16.37 14.73 -14.46
CA TRP A 199 15.84 13.43 -14.88
C TRP A 199 14.31 13.33 -14.91
N TYR A 200 13.59 14.24 -14.25
CA TYR A 200 12.12 14.26 -14.26
C TYR A 200 11.56 14.60 -15.65
N MET A 201 12.29 15.41 -16.42
CA MET A 201 11.91 15.79 -17.79
C MET A 201 12.08 14.65 -18.80
N ASP A 202 13.06 13.76 -18.59
CA ASP A 202 13.29 12.58 -19.45
C ASP A 202 12.34 11.42 -19.15
N TRP A 203 11.52 11.54 -18.09
CA TRP A 203 10.56 10.52 -17.62
C TRP A 203 9.11 10.79 -18.04
N LEU A 204 8.83 11.99 -18.58
CA LEU A 204 7.59 12.34 -19.28
C LEU A 204 7.61 11.79 -20.70
#